data_AF-A0A7G8BXN1-F1
#
_entry.id   AF-A0A7G8BXN1-F1
#
_cell.length_a   1.000
_cell.length_b   1.000
_cell.length_c   1.000
_cell.angle_alpha   90.00
_cell.angle_beta   90.00
_cell.angle_gamma   90.00
#
_symmetry.space_group_name_H-M   'P 1'
#
loop_
_entity.id
_entity.type
_entity.pdbx_description
1 polymer ?
#
loop_
_entity_poly.entity_id
_entity_poly.type
_entity_poly.pdbx_seq_one_letter_code
_entity_poly.pdbx_strand_id
1 'polypeptide(L)' 'MFDTDIELLVKTLRAKGHNVNGVHHVPDNAGEYGLIVDGSGVSLEEARELLERDEPK' A
#
# COMPACT_ATOMS: atom_id res chain seq x y z
N MET A 1 -13.42 -12.54 1.38
CA MET A 1 -13.79 -11.19 1.80
C MET A 1 -12.47 -10.44 1.81
N PHE A 2 -12.25 -9.49 0.89
CA PHE A 2 -10.99 -8.75 0.88
C PHE A 2 -10.96 -7.86 2.11
N ASP A 3 -9.81 -7.80 2.78
CA ASP A 3 -9.61 -6.99 3.97
C ASP A 3 -9.92 -5.51 3.66
N THR A 4 -10.88 -4.93 4.39
CA THR A 4 -11.35 -3.55 4.15
C THR A 4 -10.22 -2.53 4.31
N ASP A 5 -9.24 -2.84 5.15
CA ASP A 5 -8.05 -2.03 5.38
C ASP A 5 -7.19 -1.86 4.10
N ILE A 6 -7.10 -2.90 3.27
CA ILE A 6 -6.36 -2.83 2.01
C ILE A 6 -7.07 -1.91 1.01
N GLU A 7 -8.39 -1.99 0.92
CA GLU A 7 -9.18 -1.11 0.04
C GLU A 7 -9.05 0.36 0.45
N LEU A 8 -9.04 0.63 1.76
CA LEU A 8 -8.84 1.97 2.30
C LEU A 8 -7.43 2.48 1.97
N LEU A 9 -6.41 1.64 2.15
CA LEU A 9 -5.03 1.98 1.84
C LEU A 9 -4.82 2.31 0.35
N VAL A 10 -5.38 1.49 -0.55
CA VAL A 10 -5.36 1.71 -2.01
C VAL A 10 -6.00 3.05 -2.36
N LYS A 11 -7.15 3.37 -1.75
CA LYS A 11 -7.84 4.65 -1.96
C LYS A 11 -7.01 5.83 -1.48
N THR A 12 -6.41 5.73 -0.30
CA THR A 12 -5.58 6.80 0.27
C THR A 12 -4.32 7.04 -0.57
N LEU A 13 -3.62 5.99 -0.99
CA LEU A 13 -2.45 6.10 -1.87
C LEU A 13 -2.81 6.79 -3.19
N ARG A 14 -3.92 6.39 -3.81
CA ARG A 14 -4.44 7.04 -5.03
C ARG A 14 -4.84 8.50 -4.79
N ALA A 15 -5.42 8.81 -3.64
CA ALA A 15 -5.80 10.17 -3.28
C ALA A 15 -4.58 11.09 -3.09
N LYS A 16 -3.45 10.55 -2.62
CA LYS A 16 -2.16 11.28 -2.53
C LYS A 16 -1.44 11.42 -3.88
N GLY A 17 -1.92 10.73 -4.92
CA GLY A 17 -1.37 10.80 -6.28
C GLY A 17 -0.53 9.59 -6.69
N HIS A 18 -0.42 8.57 -5.84
CA HIS A 18 0.28 7.34 -6.18
C HIS A 18 -0.60 6.35 -6.94
N ASN A 19 -0.04 5.71 -7.97
CA ASN A 19 -0.80 4.73 -8.74
C ASN A 19 -0.67 3.31 -8.15
N VAL A 20 -1.76 2.76 -7.63
CA VAL A 20 -1.75 1.39 -7.11
C VAL A 20 -2.20 0.40 -8.20
N ASN A 21 -1.25 -0.38 -8.71
CA ASN A 21 -1.44 -1.34 -9.78
C ASN A 21 -2.06 -2.67 -9.32
N GLY A 22 -1.85 -3.06 -8.06
CA GLY A 22 -2.39 -4.32 -7.55
C GLY A 22 -1.92 -4.65 -6.15
N VAL A 23 -2.55 -5.65 -5.56
CA VAL A 23 -2.22 -6.20 -4.24
C VAL A 23 -1.86 -7.67 -4.43
N HIS A 24 -0.75 -8.08 -3.86
CA HIS A 24 -0.26 -9.46 -3.90
C HIS A 24 0.13 -9.93 -2.50
N HIS A 25 -0.06 -11.21 -2.23
CA HIS A 25 0.49 -11.83 -1.03
C HIS A 25 2.00 -11.97 -1.19
N VAL A 26 2.73 -11.35 -0.28
CA VAL A 26 4.16 -11.61 -0.13
C VAL A 26 4.34 -12.69 0.95
N PRO A 27 5.35 -13.55 0.83
CA PRO A 27 5.61 -14.58 1.84
C PRO A 27 5.97 -13.95 3.19
N ASP A 28 5.63 -14.63 4.29
CA ASP A 28 5.76 -14.21 5.70
C ASP A 28 7.09 -13.54 6.09
N ASN A 29 8.17 -13.80 5.33
CA ASN A 29 9.47 -13.20 5.54
C ASN A 29 9.55 -11.69 5.19
N ALA A 30 8.53 -11.13 4.50
CA ALA A 30 8.51 -9.74 4.02
C ALA A 30 7.20 -8.97 4.31
N GLY A 31 6.28 -9.58 5.07
CA GLY A 31 4.95 -9.05 5.38
C GLY A 31 3.83 -9.99 4.96
N GLU A 32 2.60 -9.71 5.39
CA GLU A 32 1.42 -10.55 5.10
C GLU A 32 0.80 -10.19 3.72
N TYR A 33 0.92 -8.93 3.30
CA TYR A 33 0.50 -8.43 1.99
C TYR A 33 1.43 -7.31 1.50
N GLY A 34 1.59 -7.22 0.17
CA GLY A 34 2.27 -6.13 -0.51
C GLY A 34 1.40 -5.49 -1.59
N LEU A 35 1.64 -4.21 -1.86
CA LEU A 35 1.01 -3.42 -2.91
C LEU A 35 2.02 -3.01 -3.96
N ILE A 36 1.58 -2.93 -5.20
CA ILE A 36 2.39 -2.36 -6.29
C ILE A 36 1.98 -0.90 -6.43
N VAL A 37 2.83 0.01 -5.95
CA VAL A 37 2.63 1.45 -5.96
C VAL A 37 3.64 2.08 -6.91
N ASP A 38 3.17 2.81 -7.91
CA ASP A 38 4.00 3.47 -8.94
C ASP A 38 4.94 2.49 -9.69
N GLY A 39 4.51 1.25 -9.84
CA GLY A 39 5.33 0.17 -10.42
C GLY A 39 6.38 -0.42 -9.47
N SER A 40 6.46 0.05 -8.23
CA SER A 40 7.31 -0.51 -7.17
C SER A 40 6.49 -1.39 -6.22
N GLY A 41 6.94 -2.61 -5.97
CA GLY A 41 6.33 -3.50 -4.98
C GLY A 41 6.75 -3.07 -3.57
N VAL A 42 5.81 -2.52 -2.81
CA VAL A 42 5.99 -2.09 -1.41
C VAL A 42 5.14 -2.96 -0.49
N SER A 43 5.62 -3.23 0.72
CA SER A 43 4.81 -3.93 1.73
C SER A 43 3.68 -3.04 2.26
N LEU A 44 2.67 -3.62 2.91
CA LEU A 44 1.62 -2.84 3.61
C LEU A 44 2.20 -1.79 4.55
N GLU A 45 3.24 -2.16 5.31
CA GLU A 45 3.93 -1.27 6.24
C GLU A 45 4.61 -0.12 5.49
N GLU A 46 5.35 -0.41 4.42
CA GLU A 46 6.00 0.62 3.60
C GLU A 46 4.99 1.55 2.93
N ALA A 47 3.86 1.01 2.45
CA ALA A 47 2.76 1.81 1.93
C ALA A 47 2.17 2.73 3.01
N ARG A 48 2.07 2.27 4.26
CA ARG A 48 1.61 3.07 5.40
C ARG A 48 2.64 4.13 5.78
N GLU A 49 3.93 3.81 5.79
CA GLU A 49 5.01 4.77 6.03
C GLU A 49 5.11 5.83 4.92
N LEU A 50 4.89 5.43 3.66
CA LEU A 50 4.78 6.36 2.54
C LEU A 50 3.63 7.34 2.77
N LEU A 51 2.46 6.84 3.19
CA LEU A 51 1.34 7.71 3.55
C LEU A 51 1.70 8.64 4.71
N GLU A 52 2.29 8.14 5.80
CA GLU A 52 2.68 9.00 6.94
C GLU A 52 3.71 10.06 6.55
N ARG A 53 4.60 9.78 5.59
CA ARG A 53 5.58 10.74 5.06
C ARG A 53 4.97 11.77 4.10
N ASP A 54 4.01 11.36 3.28
CA ASP A 54 3.32 12.23 2.33
C ASP A 54 2.21 13.07 2.97
N GLU A 55 1.94 12.89 4.28
CA GLU A 55 1.05 13.78 5.01
C GLU A 55 1.80 15.09 5.34
N PRO A 56 1.44 16.23 4.71
CA PRO A 56 1.98 17.51 5.14
C PRO A 56 1.44 17.80 6.55
N LYS A 57 2.38 17.95 7.49
CA LYS A 57 2.13 18.34 8.89
C LYS A 57 1.22 19.56 9.03
#